data_AF-A0A7W1IIN6-F1
#
_entry.id   AF-A0A7W1IIN6-F1
#
_cell.length_a   1.000
_cell.length_b   1.000
_cell.length_c   1.000
_cell.angle_alpha   90.00
_cell.angle_beta   90.00
_cell.angle_gamma   90.00
#
_symmetry.space_group_name_H-M   'P 1'
#
loop_
_entity.id
_entity.type
_entity.pdbx_description
1 polymer ?
#
loop_
_entity_poly.entity_id
_entity_poly.type
_entity_poly.pdbx_seq_one_letter_code
_entity_poly.pdbx_strand_id
1 'polypeptide(L)'
;MKPRGAPELVYGRDGRPLTIPVESDLDDLRESVGLVGKYRLDPINDDGKAVEHVPAAYIQVVRPERTEAPPSVAASASGTSDDTIREAMRMNTELAKAVIDRFPEMMQAAAVLLRAADGAGLPARPGLVVDTDDETDEQAEAAPQGFDLNALVAQVVPLIVMSLGKGKLKVPDLGAVLDWRKASPHKQITEHEATAPSGKPDSHAIELPPL
;
A
#
# COMPACT_ATOMS: atom_id res chain seq x y z
N MET A 1 -52.05 -0.73 -18.83
CA MET A 1 -50.98 0.25 -19.11
C MET A 1 -49.93 0.10 -18.01
N LYS A 2 -48.69 -0.28 -18.33
CA LYS A 2 -47.62 -0.37 -17.32
C LYS A 2 -47.33 1.05 -16.80
N PRO A 3 -47.25 1.29 -15.48
CA PRO A 3 -46.81 2.58 -14.96
C PRO A 3 -45.42 2.88 -15.54
N ARG A 4 -45.27 4.05 -16.18
CA ARG A 4 -43.99 4.49 -16.74
C ARG A 4 -42.94 4.49 -15.63
N GLY A 5 -41.91 3.65 -15.77
CA GLY A 5 -40.77 3.60 -14.85
C GLY A 5 -40.66 2.37 -13.95
N ALA A 6 -41.60 1.42 -14.01
CA ALA A 6 -41.40 0.14 -13.32
C ALA A 6 -40.26 -0.66 -13.99
N PRO A 7 -39.31 -1.21 -13.22
CA PRO A 7 -38.28 -2.11 -13.75
C PRO A 7 -38.91 -3.27 -14.52
N GLU A 8 -38.29 -3.66 -15.63
CA GLU A 8 -38.72 -4.82 -16.40
C GLU A 8 -38.13 -6.11 -15.82
N LEU A 9 -38.95 -7.16 -15.72
CA LEU A 9 -38.49 -8.47 -15.25
C LEU A 9 -37.70 -9.16 -16.36
N VAL A 10 -36.48 -9.58 -16.05
CA VAL A 10 -35.61 -10.33 -16.95
C VAL A 10 -35.90 -11.81 -16.80
N TYR A 11 -36.02 -12.52 -17.92
CA TYR A 11 -36.21 -13.96 -17.95
C TYR A 11 -34.92 -14.66 -18.33
N GLY A 12 -34.64 -15.78 -17.67
CA GLY A 12 -33.54 -16.68 -18.01
C GLY A 12 -33.80 -17.43 -19.31
N ARG A 13 -32.79 -18.21 -19.75
CA ARG A 13 -32.88 -19.04 -20.96
C ARG A 13 -33.95 -20.13 -20.88
N ASP A 14 -34.34 -20.50 -19.67
CA ASP A 14 -35.39 -21.45 -19.34
C ASP A 14 -36.81 -20.84 -19.38
N GLY A 15 -36.93 -19.53 -19.65
CA GLY A 15 -38.20 -18.82 -19.70
C GLY A 15 -38.80 -18.51 -18.33
N ARG A 16 -38.05 -18.74 -17.23
CA ARG A 16 -38.45 -18.36 -15.87
C ARG A 16 -37.82 -17.03 -15.48
N PRO A 17 -38.34 -16.32 -14.46
CA PRO A 17 -37.65 -15.14 -13.93
C PRO A 17 -36.20 -15.48 -13.58
N LEU A 18 -35.27 -14.64 -14.00
CA LEU A 18 -33.84 -14.90 -13.80
C LEU A 18 -33.52 -14.90 -12.30
N THR A 19 -33.02 -16.03 -11.80
CA THR A 19 -32.49 -16.16 -10.45
C THR A 19 -30.99 -16.42 -10.52
N ILE A 20 -30.25 -15.79 -9.61
CA ILE A 20 -28.78 -15.85 -9.60
C ILE A 20 -28.36 -16.25 -8.18
N PRO A 21 -27.51 -17.28 -8.03
CA PRO A 21 -26.95 -17.66 -6.73
C PRO A 21 -26.19 -16.50 -6.06
N VAL A 22 -26.25 -16.40 -4.73
CA VAL A 22 -25.60 -15.34 -3.96
C VAL A 22 -24.08 -15.31 -4.16
N GLU A 23 -23.47 -16.46 -4.42
CA GLU A 23 -22.03 -16.61 -4.68
C GLU A 23 -21.61 -16.29 -6.12
N SER A 24 -22.55 -15.89 -6.98
CA SER A 24 -22.23 -15.61 -8.39
C SER A 24 -21.63 -14.23 -8.54
N ASP A 25 -20.66 -14.11 -9.44
CA ASP A 25 -19.97 -12.86 -9.70
C ASP A 25 -20.68 -12.02 -10.77
N LEU A 26 -20.17 -10.80 -11.00
CA LEU A 26 -20.69 -9.87 -12.00
C LEU A 26 -20.65 -10.47 -13.42
N ASP A 27 -19.67 -11.32 -13.70
CA ASP A 27 -19.51 -11.97 -15.01
C ASP A 27 -20.63 -12.99 -15.28
N ASP A 28 -21.04 -13.75 -14.27
CA ASP A 28 -22.15 -14.71 -14.37
C ASP A 28 -23.49 -14.00 -14.62
N LEU A 29 -23.72 -12.90 -13.90
CA LEU A 29 -24.88 -12.02 -14.12
C LEU A 29 -24.89 -11.52 -15.56
N ARG A 30 -23.73 -11.08 -16.06
CA ARG A 30 -23.62 -10.53 -17.41
C ARG A 30 -23.85 -11.58 -18.49
N GLU A 31 -23.34 -12.80 -18.32
CA GLU A 31 -23.62 -13.90 -19.25
C GLU A 31 -25.11 -14.28 -19.26
N SER A 32 -25.73 -14.28 -18.08
CA SER A 32 -27.13 -14.67 -17.91
C SER A 32 -28.11 -13.66 -18.53
N VAL A 33 -27.84 -12.37 -18.34
CA VAL A 33 -28.72 -11.30 -18.81
C VAL A 33 -28.48 -10.96 -20.29
N GLY A 34 -27.22 -11.02 -20.75
CA GLY A 34 -26.81 -10.74 -22.14
C GLY A 34 -26.96 -9.27 -22.60
N LEU A 35 -27.74 -8.47 -21.89
CA LEU A 35 -27.97 -7.05 -22.14
C LEU A 35 -27.22 -6.18 -21.14
N VAL A 36 -26.88 -4.98 -21.58
CA VAL A 36 -26.29 -3.94 -20.72
C VAL A 36 -27.38 -3.05 -20.18
N GLY A 37 -27.22 -2.61 -18.93
CA GLY A 37 -28.23 -1.80 -18.28
C GLY A 37 -28.09 -1.74 -16.77
N LYS A 38 -29.05 -1.07 -16.14
CA LYS A 38 -29.19 -1.02 -14.69
C LYS A 38 -30.23 -2.06 -14.28
N TYR A 39 -29.84 -2.95 -13.38
CA TYR A 39 -30.66 -4.05 -12.88
C TYR A 39 -30.91 -3.84 -11.40
N ARG A 40 -32.16 -4.11 -10.98
CA ARG A 40 -32.53 -4.23 -9.58
C ARG A 40 -32.56 -5.72 -9.24
N LEU A 41 -31.83 -6.10 -8.21
CA LEU A 41 -31.82 -7.45 -7.66
C LEU A 41 -32.64 -7.44 -6.37
N ASP A 42 -33.71 -8.21 -6.36
CA ASP A 42 -34.53 -8.43 -5.18
C ASP A 42 -34.10 -9.76 -4.54
N PRO A 43 -33.72 -9.78 -3.25
CA PRO A 43 -33.34 -11.02 -2.57
C PRO A 43 -34.57 -11.92 -2.44
N ILE A 44 -34.40 -13.18 -2.80
CA ILE A 44 -35.45 -14.20 -2.73
C ILE A 44 -35.04 -15.31 -1.76
N ASN A 45 -36.02 -15.94 -1.12
CA ASN A 45 -35.81 -17.13 -0.29
C ASN A 45 -35.85 -18.42 -1.13
N ASP A 46 -35.63 -19.57 -0.48
CA ASP A 46 -35.66 -20.89 -1.14
C ASP A 46 -37.03 -21.23 -1.77
N ASP A 47 -38.11 -20.59 -1.31
CA ASP A 47 -39.46 -20.72 -1.90
C ASP A 47 -39.67 -19.84 -3.15
N GLY A 48 -38.66 -19.07 -3.56
CA GLY A 48 -38.74 -18.13 -4.68
C GLY A 48 -39.57 -16.87 -4.40
N LYS A 49 -39.80 -16.53 -3.13
CA LYS A 49 -40.50 -15.31 -2.71
C LYS A 49 -39.49 -14.25 -2.30
N ALA A 50 -39.80 -12.98 -2.61
CA ALA A 50 -38.99 -11.86 -2.15
C ALA A 50 -38.96 -11.82 -0.61
N VAL A 51 -37.77 -11.62 -0.04
CA VAL A 51 -37.60 -11.53 1.41
C VAL A 51 -38.06 -10.16 1.89
N GLU A 52 -39.01 -10.13 2.83
CA GLU A 52 -39.48 -8.88 3.42
C GLU A 52 -38.35 -8.21 4.24
N HIS A 53 -38.35 -6.87 4.26
CA HIS A 53 -37.38 -6.04 5.00
C HIS A 53 -35.92 -6.09 4.55
N VAL A 54 -35.57 -6.85 3.50
CA VAL A 54 -34.22 -6.79 2.93
C VAL A 54 -34.19 -5.77 1.78
N PRO A 55 -33.28 -4.77 1.80
CA PRO A 55 -33.20 -3.77 0.74
C PRO A 55 -32.79 -4.41 -0.59
N ALA A 56 -33.38 -3.91 -1.68
CA ALA A 56 -32.99 -4.31 -3.03
C ALA A 56 -31.59 -3.77 -3.38
N ALA A 57 -30.81 -4.56 -4.10
CA ALA A 57 -29.51 -4.14 -4.64
C ALA A 57 -29.67 -3.59 -6.07
N TYR A 58 -28.82 -2.65 -6.46
CA TYR A 58 -28.80 -2.08 -7.81
C TYR A 58 -27.41 -2.27 -8.41
N ILE A 59 -27.36 -2.88 -9.60
CA ILE A 59 -26.12 -3.17 -10.30
C ILE A 59 -26.20 -2.62 -11.72
N GLN A 60 -25.11 -2.04 -12.21
CA GLN A 60 -24.98 -1.60 -13.59
C GLN A 60 -24.09 -2.57 -14.35
N VAL A 61 -24.69 -3.34 -15.26
CA VAL A 61 -23.96 -4.23 -16.17
C VAL A 61 -23.52 -3.40 -17.37
N VAL A 62 -22.20 -3.16 -17.46
CA VAL A 62 -21.57 -2.48 -18.59
C VAL A 62 -21.01 -3.53 -19.54
N ARG A 63 -21.03 -3.26 -20.84
CA ARG A 63 -20.26 -4.08 -21.79
C ARG A 63 -18.79 -3.76 -21.49
N PRO A 64 -17.95 -4.67 -20.97
CA PRO A 64 -16.53 -4.50 -21.15
C PRO A 64 -16.35 -4.42 -22.65
N GLU A 65 -15.73 -3.32 -23.07
CA GLU A 65 -15.25 -3.18 -24.42
C GLU A 65 -14.34 -4.37 -24.67
N ARG A 66 -14.91 -5.39 -25.30
CA ARG A 66 -14.13 -6.43 -25.94
C ARG A 66 -13.40 -5.66 -27.01
N THR A 67 -12.13 -5.35 -26.77
CA THR A 67 -11.22 -4.85 -27.78
C THR A 67 -11.26 -5.86 -28.92
N GLU A 68 -12.13 -5.62 -29.90
CA GLU A 68 -12.24 -6.45 -31.09
C GLU A 68 -10.91 -6.26 -31.83
N ALA A 69 -10.11 -7.32 -31.85
CA ALA A 69 -8.94 -7.37 -32.70
C ALA A 69 -9.40 -7.14 -34.15
N PRO A 70 -8.89 -6.12 -34.86
CA PRO A 70 -9.17 -5.99 -36.28
C PRO A 70 -8.52 -7.16 -37.03
N PRO A 71 -9.13 -7.69 -38.10
CA PRO A 71 -8.44 -8.62 -38.98
C PRO A 71 -7.28 -7.90 -39.67
N SER A 72 -6.06 -8.21 -39.25
CA SER A 72 -4.80 -8.06 -40.01
C SER A 72 -4.57 -6.69 -40.69
N VAL A 73 -3.94 -5.74 -39.99
CA VAL A 73 -2.59 -5.20 -40.26
C VAL A 73 -2.40 -3.92 -39.44
N ALA A 74 -1.58 -4.01 -38.39
CA ALA A 74 -0.79 -2.94 -37.74
C ALA A 74 -0.74 -3.19 -36.23
N ALA A 75 0.42 -3.65 -35.79
CA ALA A 75 0.78 -3.71 -34.39
C ALA A 75 0.89 -2.30 -33.77
N SER A 76 0.73 -2.26 -32.45
CA SER A 76 1.29 -1.29 -31.48
C SER A 76 0.42 -0.08 -31.13
N ALA A 77 -0.28 -0.14 -29.97
CA ALA A 77 -0.40 1.00 -29.03
C ALA A 77 -1.16 0.73 -27.71
N SER A 78 -1.89 -0.38 -27.52
CA SER A 78 -2.70 -0.58 -26.29
C SER A 78 -2.09 -1.50 -25.22
N GLY A 79 -0.85 -1.95 -25.38
CA GLY A 79 -0.17 -2.86 -24.43
C GLY A 79 0.45 -2.18 -23.20
N THR A 80 0.56 -0.84 -23.16
CA THR A 80 1.39 -0.20 -22.14
C THR A 80 0.73 -0.10 -20.78
N SER A 81 -0.59 0.11 -20.68
CA SER A 81 -1.24 0.33 -19.38
C SER A 81 -1.32 -0.94 -18.54
N ASP A 82 -1.74 -2.07 -19.14
CA ASP A 82 -1.84 -3.34 -18.42
C ASP A 82 -0.47 -3.90 -18.02
N ASP A 83 0.53 -3.74 -18.88
CA ASP A 83 1.90 -4.12 -18.53
C ASP A 83 2.48 -3.23 -17.43
N THR A 84 2.18 -1.92 -17.43
CA THR A 84 2.59 -1.04 -16.31
C THR A 84 1.91 -1.40 -14.99
N ILE A 85 0.64 -1.84 -15.02
CA ILE A 85 -0.08 -2.25 -13.82
C ILE A 85 0.52 -3.57 -13.27
N ARG A 86 0.79 -4.54 -14.15
CA ARG A 86 1.45 -5.80 -13.74
C ARG A 86 2.86 -5.58 -13.22
N GLU A 87 3.63 -4.68 -13.85
CA GLU A 87 4.97 -4.32 -13.40
C GLU A 87 4.94 -3.58 -12.06
N ALA A 88 4.01 -2.65 -11.86
CA ALA A 88 3.81 -1.97 -10.59
C ALA A 88 3.42 -2.96 -9.46
N MET A 89 2.52 -3.91 -9.73
CA MET A 89 2.16 -4.94 -8.75
C MET A 89 3.37 -5.84 -8.41
N ARG A 90 4.18 -6.19 -9.40
CA ARG A 90 5.43 -6.94 -9.19
C ARG A 90 6.42 -6.15 -8.33
N MET A 91 6.64 -4.87 -8.63
CA MET A 91 7.54 -4.01 -7.84
C MET A 91 7.04 -3.84 -6.40
N ASN A 92 5.74 -3.65 -6.19
CA ASN A 92 5.15 -3.56 -4.84
C ASN A 92 5.36 -4.86 -4.05
N THR A 93 5.25 -6.01 -4.72
CA THR A 93 5.48 -7.32 -4.10
C THR A 93 6.95 -7.52 -3.73
N GLU A 94 7.87 -7.14 -4.60
CA GLU A 94 9.32 -7.20 -4.34
C GLU A 94 9.73 -6.27 -3.20
N LEU A 95 9.14 -5.06 -3.12
CA LEU A 95 9.35 -4.13 -2.02
C LEU A 95 8.81 -4.68 -0.69
N ALA A 96 7.60 -5.22 -0.67
CA ALA A 96 7.02 -5.82 0.53
C ALA A 96 7.88 -6.98 1.04
N LYS A 97 8.36 -7.84 0.13
CA LYS A 97 9.26 -8.94 0.46
C LYS A 97 10.59 -8.44 1.03
N ALA A 98 11.20 -7.44 0.41
CA ALA A 98 12.44 -6.84 0.91
C ALA A 98 12.29 -6.23 2.31
N VAL A 99 11.16 -5.59 2.61
CA VAL A 99 10.88 -5.05 3.95
C VAL A 99 10.74 -6.18 4.97
N ILE A 100 9.96 -7.22 4.64
CA ILE A 100 9.75 -8.37 5.54
C ILE A 100 11.08 -9.09 5.83
N ASP A 101 11.92 -9.31 4.81
CA ASP A 101 13.20 -9.99 4.95
C ASP A 101 14.21 -9.17 5.78
N ARG A 102 14.14 -7.83 5.71
CA ARG A 102 15.06 -6.93 6.44
C ARG A 102 14.57 -6.51 7.83
N PHE A 103 13.29 -6.70 8.13
CA PHE A 103 12.71 -6.29 9.41
C PHE A 103 13.39 -6.92 10.63
N PRO A 104 13.74 -8.24 10.62
CA PRO A 104 14.46 -8.85 11.74
C PRO A 104 15.85 -8.24 11.99
N GLU A 105 16.61 -7.98 10.92
CA GLU A 105 17.94 -7.35 11.02
C GLU A 105 17.82 -5.93 11.61
N MET A 106 16.80 -5.17 11.19
CA MET A 106 16.55 -3.82 11.69
C MET A 106 16.15 -3.82 13.17
N MET A 107 15.29 -4.76 13.59
CA MET A 107 14.94 -4.93 15.01
C MET A 107 16.16 -5.32 15.85
N GLN A 108 17.03 -6.20 15.34
CA GLN A 108 18.23 -6.61 16.05
C GLN A 108 19.21 -5.45 16.23
N ALA A 109 19.40 -4.62 15.20
CA ALA A 109 20.20 -3.40 15.30
C ALA A 109 19.61 -2.40 16.32
N ALA A 110 18.29 -2.21 16.31
CA ALA A 110 17.61 -1.37 17.28
C ALA A 110 17.79 -1.89 18.73
N ALA A 111 17.70 -3.20 18.95
CA ALA A 111 17.94 -3.80 20.25
C ALA A 111 19.39 -3.60 20.74
N VAL A 112 20.37 -3.66 19.84
CA VAL A 112 21.77 -3.34 20.18
C VAL A 112 21.92 -1.87 20.59
N LEU A 113 21.28 -0.95 19.88
CA LEU A 113 21.30 0.47 20.22
C LEU A 113 20.64 0.75 21.58
N LEU A 114 19.50 0.12 21.87
CA LEU A 114 18.84 0.24 23.17
C LEU A 114 19.73 -0.27 24.29
N ARG A 115 20.32 -1.47 24.13
CA ARG A 115 21.24 -2.02 25.13
C ARG A 115 22.50 -1.17 25.32
N ALA A 116 23.04 -0.60 24.24
CA ALA A 116 24.18 0.32 24.32
C ALA A 116 23.82 1.63 25.03
N ALA A 117 22.60 2.14 24.81
CA ALA A 117 22.08 3.31 25.49
C ALA A 117 21.86 3.06 26.99
N ASP A 118 21.36 1.87 27.38
CA ASP A 118 21.21 1.48 28.79
C ASP A 118 22.57 1.45 29.52
N GLY A 119 23.64 1.03 28.84
CA GLY A 119 25.00 1.03 29.37
C GLY A 119 25.68 2.41 29.43
N ALA A 120 25.13 3.43 28.76
CA ALA A 120 25.70 4.78 28.70
C ALA A 120 25.33 5.66 29.91
N GLY A 121 24.56 5.14 30.88
CA GLY A 121 24.18 5.87 32.09
C GLY A 121 23.27 7.07 31.82
N LEU A 122 22.55 7.07 30.69
CA LEU A 122 21.55 8.08 30.41
C LEU A 122 20.43 7.96 31.47
N PRO A 123 20.09 9.03 32.20
CA PRO A 123 19.02 8.97 33.18
C PRO A 123 17.73 8.55 32.47
N ALA A 124 17.02 7.58 33.05
CA ALA A 124 15.77 7.09 32.52
C ALA A 124 14.84 8.28 32.24
N ARG A 125 14.46 8.45 30.97
CA ARG A 125 13.50 9.49 30.61
C ARG A 125 12.22 9.19 31.39
N PRO A 126 11.64 10.16 32.12
CA PRO A 126 10.36 9.94 32.78
C PRO A 126 9.36 9.43 31.74
N GLY A 127 8.66 8.35 32.07
CA GLY A 127 7.73 7.70 31.17
C GLY A 127 6.79 8.73 30.57
N LEU A 128 6.63 8.70 29.25
CA LEU A 128 5.62 9.52 28.59
C LEU A 128 4.27 9.04 29.13
N VAL A 129 3.64 9.84 29.98
CA VAL A 129 2.24 9.65 30.34
C VAL A 129 1.48 9.93 29.05
N VAL A 130 1.12 8.86 28.35
CA VAL A 130 0.12 8.96 27.29
C VAL A 130 -1.18 9.10 28.04
N ASP A 131 -1.74 10.31 28.03
CA ASP A 131 -3.10 10.53 28.49
C ASP A 131 -4.03 9.70 27.58
N THR A 132 -4.26 8.45 27.96
CA THR A 132 -5.41 7.67 27.50
C THR A 132 -6.64 8.25 28.17
N ASP A 133 -7.05 9.43 27.71
CA ASP A 133 -8.41 9.93 27.93
C ASP A 133 -9.33 9.05 27.06
N ASP A 134 -9.67 7.89 27.61
CA ASP A 134 -10.91 7.18 27.30
C ASP A 134 -12.05 8.02 27.89
N GLU A 135 -12.85 8.63 27.02
CA GLU A 135 -14.31 8.78 27.09
C GLU A 135 -14.77 10.06 26.35
N THR A 136 -15.19 9.91 25.09
CA THR A 136 -16.41 10.57 24.62
C THR A 136 -17.06 9.70 23.55
N ASP A 137 -17.91 8.78 24.00
CA ASP A 137 -19.04 8.27 23.24
C ASP A 137 -19.98 9.45 22.93
N GLU A 138 -19.72 10.20 21.86
CA GLU A 138 -20.74 10.96 21.16
C GLU A 138 -20.34 11.19 19.70
N GLN A 139 -21.18 10.62 18.84
CA GLN A 139 -21.21 10.63 17.40
C GLN A 139 -20.84 11.99 16.76
N ALA A 140 -19.57 12.14 16.40
CA ALA A 140 -19.13 12.97 15.29
C ALA A 140 -18.10 12.17 14.49
N GLU A 141 -18.31 12.05 13.18
CA GLU A 141 -17.34 11.49 12.22
C GLU A 141 -16.04 12.31 12.26
N ALA A 142 -15.18 12.02 13.23
CA ALA A 142 -13.78 12.36 13.17
C ALA A 142 -13.13 11.37 12.20
N ALA A 143 -13.05 11.79 10.93
CA ALA A 143 -12.24 11.12 9.94
C ALA A 143 -10.85 10.81 10.55
N PRO A 144 -10.29 9.61 10.31
CA PRO A 144 -8.95 9.31 10.75
C PRO A 144 -8.03 10.44 10.28
N GLN A 145 -7.09 10.88 11.12
CA GLN A 145 -6.00 11.77 10.72
C GLN A 145 -5.04 11.01 9.79
N GLY A 146 -5.59 10.48 8.70
CA GLY A 146 -4.89 9.92 7.58
C GLY A 146 -4.11 11.05 6.94
N PHE A 147 -2.87 10.72 6.59
CA PHE A 147 -2.02 11.58 5.79
C PHE A 147 -2.81 12.07 4.57
N ASP A 148 -3.18 13.36 4.58
CA ASP A 148 -4.02 13.93 3.54
C ASP A 148 -3.19 14.09 2.26
N LEU A 149 -3.21 13.02 1.45
CA LEU A 149 -2.60 12.97 0.14
C LEU A 149 -3.10 14.11 -0.74
N ASN A 150 -4.34 14.56 -0.58
CA ASN A 150 -4.87 15.69 -1.34
C ASN A 150 -4.26 17.01 -0.86
N ALA A 151 -4.04 17.20 0.44
CA ALA A 151 -3.33 18.37 0.96
C ALA A 151 -1.85 18.38 0.53
N LEU A 152 -1.16 17.22 0.56
CA LEU A 152 0.22 17.12 0.10
C LEU A 152 0.33 17.41 -1.41
N VAL A 153 -0.55 16.82 -2.23
CA VAL A 153 -0.60 17.06 -3.67
C VAL A 153 -0.90 18.54 -3.95
N ALA A 154 -1.85 19.14 -3.22
CA ALA A 154 -2.16 20.56 -3.35
C ALA A 154 -0.96 21.47 -3.00
N GLN A 155 -0.07 21.03 -2.10
CA GLN A 155 1.11 21.80 -1.71
C GLN A 155 2.30 21.59 -2.67
N VAL A 156 2.42 20.40 -3.27
CA VAL A 156 3.54 20.03 -4.15
C VAL A 156 3.28 20.46 -5.61
N VAL A 157 2.02 20.41 -6.08
CA VAL A 157 1.66 20.75 -7.47
C VAL A 157 2.06 22.19 -7.85
N PRO A 158 1.84 23.24 -7.02
CA PRO A 158 2.27 24.60 -7.36
C PRO A 158 3.79 24.74 -7.55
N LEU A 159 4.59 23.99 -6.77
CA LEU A 159 6.05 23.97 -6.90
C LEU A 159 6.48 23.33 -8.22
N ILE A 160 5.83 22.23 -8.61
CA ILE A 160 6.12 21.55 -9.88
C ILE A 160 5.67 22.42 -11.07
N VAL A 161 4.48 23.03 -11.01
CA VAL A 161 3.95 23.90 -12.08
C VAL A 161 4.78 25.18 -12.22
N MET A 162 5.19 25.80 -11.11
CA MET A 162 6.12 26.94 -11.14
C MET A 162 7.50 26.56 -11.70
N SER A 163 7.93 25.32 -11.48
CA SER A 163 9.18 24.82 -12.02
C SER A 163 9.07 24.54 -13.54
N LEU A 164 7.98 23.91 -14.00
CA LEU A 164 7.81 23.56 -15.40
C LEU A 164 7.54 24.79 -16.30
N GLY A 165 6.93 25.84 -15.75
CA GLY A 165 6.58 27.06 -16.49
C GLY A 165 7.76 27.98 -16.85
N LYS A 166 8.91 27.85 -16.19
CA LYS A 166 10.14 28.61 -16.49
C LYS A 166 11.18 27.65 -17.04
N GLY A 167 11.14 27.37 -18.34
CA GLY A 167 11.89 26.33 -19.08
C GLY A 167 13.43 26.34 -19.02
N LYS A 168 14.02 26.43 -17.82
CA LYS A 168 15.41 26.12 -17.47
C LYS A 168 15.48 25.70 -16.00
N LEU A 169 14.97 24.51 -15.67
CA LEU A 169 15.29 23.88 -14.39
C LEU A 169 16.34 22.81 -14.57
N LYS A 170 17.52 23.07 -13.98
CA LYS A 170 18.29 22.02 -13.32
C LYS A 170 17.41 21.49 -12.20
N VAL A 171 16.67 20.42 -12.47
CA VAL A 171 16.04 19.63 -11.42
C VAL A 171 17.19 19.19 -10.50
N PRO A 172 17.23 19.62 -9.22
CA PRO A 172 18.23 19.07 -8.30
C PRO A 172 18.04 17.56 -8.30
N ASP A 173 19.13 16.81 -8.48
CA ASP A 173 19.11 15.36 -8.55
C ASP A 173 18.46 14.81 -7.27
N LEU A 174 17.19 14.45 -7.36
CA LEU A 174 16.42 13.89 -6.25
C LEU A 174 17.03 12.55 -5.80
N GLY A 175 17.82 11.90 -6.66
CA GLY A 175 18.66 10.77 -6.30
C GLY A 175 19.70 11.12 -5.23
N ALA A 176 20.22 12.35 -5.20
CA ALA A 176 21.14 12.81 -4.16
C ALA A 176 20.45 13.18 -2.85
N VAL A 177 19.15 13.48 -2.87
CA VAL A 177 18.36 13.84 -1.67
C VAL A 177 17.74 12.60 -1.01
N LEU A 178 17.49 11.53 -1.79
CA LEU A 178 17.09 10.22 -1.29
C LEU A 178 18.25 9.23 -1.11
N ASP A 179 19.51 9.66 -1.24
CA ASP A 179 20.68 8.82 -0.93
C ASP A 179 21.14 9.04 0.53
N TRP A 180 20.47 8.35 1.45
CA TRP A 180 20.78 8.36 2.89
C TRP A 180 22.14 7.72 3.19
N ARG A 181 22.77 7.02 2.24
CA ARG A 181 24.14 6.48 2.41
C ARG A 181 25.21 7.57 2.37
N LYS A 182 24.95 8.73 1.75
CA LYS A 182 25.89 9.87 1.72
C LYS A 182 25.86 10.77 2.96
N ALA A 183 24.88 10.60 3.85
CA ALA A 183 24.80 11.37 5.11
C ALA A 183 25.68 10.82 6.25
N SER A 184 26.43 9.73 6.01
CA SER A 184 27.44 9.26 6.97
C SER A 184 28.67 10.16 6.86
N PRO A 185 29.10 10.88 7.92
CA PRO A 185 30.33 11.64 7.87
C PRO A 185 31.48 10.67 7.59
N HIS A 186 32.16 10.88 6.45
CA HIS A 186 33.46 10.29 6.22
C HIS A 186 34.38 10.78 7.33
N LYS A 187 34.68 9.90 8.28
CA LYS A 187 35.73 10.08 9.25
C LYS A 187 37.04 10.13 8.47
N GLN A 188 37.43 11.34 8.04
CA GLN A 188 38.81 11.63 7.69
C GLN A 188 39.61 11.37 8.95
N ILE A 189 40.23 10.20 9.02
CA ILE A 189 41.31 9.93 9.95
C ILE A 189 42.49 10.70 9.38
N THR A 190 42.56 11.98 9.72
CA THR A 190 43.77 12.77 9.57
C THR A 190 44.76 12.20 10.57
N GLU A 191 45.82 11.62 10.04
CA GLU A 191 47.04 11.30 10.77
C GLU A 191 47.46 12.52 11.61
N HIS A 192 47.34 12.39 12.92
CA HIS A 192 48.16 13.16 13.85
C HIS A 192 48.92 12.17 14.72
N GLU A 193 50.20 12.12 14.37
CA GLU A 193 51.33 11.56 15.06
C GLU A 193 51.46 12.03 16.52
N ALA A 194 52.05 11.15 17.35
CA ALA A 194 52.55 11.31 18.72
C ALA A 194 51.48 11.40 19.84
N THR A 195 51.44 10.50 20.82
CA THR A 195 52.55 10.16 21.73
C THR A 195 52.25 8.87 22.49
N ALA A 196 53.25 8.00 22.62
CA ALA A 196 53.20 6.74 23.38
C ALA A 196 52.87 6.95 24.88
N PRO A 197 52.37 5.90 25.56
CA PRO A 197 53.25 5.32 26.57
C PRO A 197 53.38 3.79 26.49
N SER A 198 54.64 3.38 26.56
CA SER A 198 55.15 2.05 26.90
C SER A 198 54.38 1.40 28.06
N GLY A 199 53.78 0.23 27.78
CA GLY A 199 53.34 -0.73 28.79
C GLY A 199 53.71 -2.14 28.34
N LYS A 200 54.80 -2.68 28.89
CA LYS A 200 55.22 -4.08 28.73
C LYS A 200 54.11 -5.03 29.22
N PRO A 201 53.70 -6.05 28.46
CA PRO A 201 53.06 -7.22 29.06
C PRO A 201 54.13 -8.21 29.50
N ASP A 202 54.24 -8.37 30.82
CA ASP A 202 55.08 -9.37 31.47
C ASP A 202 54.70 -10.78 31.00
N SER A 203 55.72 -11.51 30.59
CA SER A 203 55.67 -12.92 30.27
C SER A 203 55.59 -13.73 31.57
N HIS A 204 54.39 -14.15 31.97
CA HIS A 204 54.24 -15.23 32.95
C HIS A 204 53.96 -16.54 32.21
N ALA A 205 55.04 -17.31 32.07
CA ALA A 205 55.03 -18.72 31.77
C ALA A 205 54.15 -19.47 32.79
N ILE A 206 53.17 -20.21 32.30
CA ILE A 206 52.44 -21.20 33.09
C ILE A 206 53.15 -22.54 32.83
N GLU A 207 53.98 -22.96 33.78
CA GLU A 207 54.53 -24.31 33.86
C GLU A 207 53.41 -25.32 34.16
N LEU A 208 53.29 -26.34 33.32
CA LEU A 208 52.51 -27.55 33.60
C LEU A 208 53.40 -28.56 34.35
N PRO A 209 52.94 -29.17 35.46
CA PRO A 209 53.68 -30.23 36.13
C PRO A 209 53.60 -31.56 35.35
N PRO A 210 54.64 -32.40 35.39
CA PRO A 210 54.61 -33.74 34.81
C PRO A 210 53.82 -34.74 35.66
N LEU A 211 53.34 -35.79 34.98
CA LEU A 211 52.53 -36.93 35.43
C LEU A 211 53.02 -37.63 36.70
#